data_AF-A0A7Z9ZJ27-F1
#
_entry.id   AF-A0A7Z9ZJ27-F1
#
_cell.length_a   1.000
_cell.length_b   1.000
_cell.length_c   1.000
_cell.angle_alpha   90.00
_cell.angle_beta   90.00
_cell.angle_gamma   90.00
#
_symmetry.space_group_name_H-M   'P 1'
#
loop_
_entity.id
_entity.type
_entity.pdbx_description
1 polymer ?
#
loop_
_entity_poly.entity_id
_entity_poly.type
_entity_poly.pdbx_seq_one_letter_code
_entity_poly.pdbx_strand_id
1 'polypeptide(L)'
;MAVLERMEKEAKALIEALDRGDHAAVAAAQCRFSDVVATAWEQYRQGRITVPVRGLPRVMYQWAVEELPRQVQDPARWPKVRRELMGFLRTVQLVVEPEEKR
;
A
#
# COMPACT_ATOMS: atom_id res chain seq x y z
N MET A 1 6.41 4.65 14.89
CA MET A 1 6.64 4.19 13.51
C MET A 1 5.95 5.15 12.58
N ALA A 2 6.68 5.70 11.62
CA ALA A 2 6.11 6.55 10.58
C ALA A 2 5.15 5.73 9.71
N VAL A 3 4.10 6.36 9.15
CA VAL A 3 3.08 5.63 8.37
C VAL A 3 3.69 4.90 7.16
N LEU A 4 4.80 5.43 6.61
CA LEU A 4 5.53 4.84 5.50
C LEU A 4 6.27 3.56 5.89
N GLU A 5 6.92 3.53 7.05
CA GLU A 5 7.58 2.32 7.57
C GLU A 5 6.56 1.20 7.78
N ARG A 6 5.39 1.56 8.32
CA ARG A 6 4.30 0.60 8.53
C ARG A 6 3.74 0.12 7.19
N MET A 7 3.62 1.01 6.19
CA MET A 7 3.15 0.66 4.86
C MET A 7 4.09 -0.34 4.18
N GLU A 8 5.40 -0.10 4.26
CA GLU A 8 6.42 -1.01 3.75
C GLU A 8 6.37 -2.38 4.46
N LYS A 9 6.24 -2.37 5.78
CA LYS A 9 6.12 -3.60 6.57
C LYS A 9 4.91 -4.45 6.14
N GLU A 10 3.72 -3.85 6.06
CA GLU A 10 2.51 -4.59 5.72
C GLU A 10 2.50 -5.04 4.25
N ALA A 11 3.09 -4.26 3.34
CA ALA A 11 3.27 -4.67 1.96
C ALA A 11 4.21 -5.88 1.82
N LYS A 12 5.32 -5.90 2.57
CA LYS A 12 6.23 -7.06 2.61
C LYS A 12 5.52 -8.29 3.17
N ALA A 13 4.76 -8.15 4.26
CA ALA A 13 3.97 -9.24 4.82
C ALA A 13 2.94 -9.79 3.81
N LEU A 14 2.31 -8.92 3.02
CA LEU A 14 1.38 -9.33 1.96
C LEU A 14 2.12 -10.07 0.83
N ILE A 15 3.27 -9.57 0.38
CA ILE A 15 4.10 -10.26 -0.63
C ILE A 15 4.51 -11.65 -0.14
N GLU A 16 4.97 -11.77 1.09
CA GLU A 16 5.34 -13.07 1.67
C GLU A 16 4.15 -14.04 1.74
N ALA A 17 2.96 -13.54 2.10
CA ALA A 17 1.76 -14.36 2.15
C ALA A 17 1.33 -14.85 0.75
N LEU A 18 1.43 -13.98 -0.26
CA LEU A 18 1.18 -14.33 -1.67
C LEU A 18 2.18 -15.38 -2.17
N ASP A 19 3.47 -15.23 -1.82
CA ASP A 19 4.53 -16.16 -2.23
C ASP A 19 4.39 -17.54 -1.57
N ARG A 20 3.86 -17.61 -0.34
CA ARG A 20 3.55 -18.88 0.36
C ARG A 20 2.23 -19.51 -0.06
N GLY A 21 1.38 -18.75 -0.75
CA GLY A 21 0.04 -19.17 -1.13
C GLY A 21 -0.94 -19.36 0.03
N ASP A 22 -0.70 -18.69 1.17
CA ASP A 22 -1.55 -18.78 2.36
C ASP A 22 -2.71 -17.78 2.26
N HIS A 23 -3.89 -18.27 1.88
CA HIS A 23 -5.09 -17.45 1.72
C HIS A 23 -5.47 -16.64 2.97
N ALA A 24 -5.35 -17.23 4.17
CA ALA A 24 -5.72 -16.55 5.41
C ALA A 24 -4.73 -15.44 5.74
N ALA A 25 -3.43 -15.72 5.56
CA ALA A 25 -2.38 -14.72 5.72
C ALA A 25 -2.51 -13.59 4.67
N VAL A 26 -2.87 -13.92 3.42
CA VAL A 26 -3.11 -12.94 2.34
C VAL A 26 -4.25 -12.01 2.72
N ALA A 27 -5.40 -12.55 3.15
CA ALA A 27 -6.55 -11.73 3.54
C ALA A 27 -6.21 -10.82 4.73
N ALA A 28 -5.54 -11.35 5.75
CA ALA A 28 -5.15 -10.57 6.93
C ALA A 28 -4.11 -9.48 6.60
N ALA A 29 -3.10 -9.80 5.78
CA ALA A 29 -2.07 -8.85 5.38
C ALA A 29 -2.62 -7.78 4.42
N GLN A 30 -3.51 -8.15 3.50
CA GLN A 30 -4.19 -7.19 2.64
C GLN A 30 -5.00 -6.19 3.44
N CYS A 31 -5.79 -6.65 4.42
CA CYS A 31 -6.57 -5.76 5.29
C CYS A 31 -5.67 -4.74 6.00
N ARG A 32 -4.59 -5.21 6.65
CA ARG A 32 -3.62 -4.34 7.34
C ARG A 32 -2.94 -3.35 6.39
N PHE A 33 -2.59 -3.78 5.17
CA PHE A 33 -1.98 -2.91 4.18
C PHE A 33 -2.95 -1.80 3.74
N SER A 34 -4.19 -2.15 3.40
CA SER A 34 -5.23 -1.20 3.01
C SER A 34 -5.52 -0.17 4.11
N ASP A 35 -5.57 -0.58 5.38
CA ASP A 35 -5.76 0.32 6.53
C ASP A 35 -4.62 1.33 6.67
N VAL A 36 -3.39 0.89 6.45
CA VAL A 36 -2.23 1.79 6.50
C VAL A 36 -2.23 2.77 5.34
N VAL A 37 -2.61 2.34 4.13
CA VAL A 37 -2.78 3.25 2.99
C VAL A 37 -3.90 4.26 3.24
N ALA A 38 -5.02 3.84 3.83
CA ALA A 38 -6.09 4.75 4.24
C ALA A 38 -5.61 5.79 5.28
N THR A 39 -4.78 5.36 6.23
CA THR A 39 -4.16 6.27 7.20
C THR A 39 -3.22 7.27 6.53
N ALA A 40 -2.40 6.83 5.58
CA ALA A 40 -1.49 7.70 4.83
C ALA A 40 -2.26 8.71 3.96
N TRP A 41 -3.36 8.28 3.34
CA TRP A 41 -4.25 9.15 2.58
C TRP A 41 -4.85 10.26 3.47
N GLU A 42 -5.28 9.93 4.69
CA GLU A 42 -5.81 10.93 5.61
C GLU A 42 -4.71 11.92 6.07
N GLN A 43 -3.48 11.43 6.31
CA GLN A 43 -2.34 12.31 6.62
C GLN A 43 -1.99 13.24 5.44
N TYR A 44 -2.06 12.75 4.20
CA TYR A 44 -1.91 13.57 2.99
C TYR A 44 -3.00 14.65 2.90
N ARG A 45 -4.27 14.31 3.14
CA ARG A 45 -5.38 15.27 3.16
C ARG A 45 -5.23 16.35 4.21
N GLN A 46 -4.58 16.03 5.33
CA GLN A 46 -4.27 16.96 6.42
C GLN A 46 -3.00 17.77 6.19
N GLY A 47 -2.29 17.57 5.07
CA GLY A 47 -1.04 18.26 4.76
C GLY A 47 0.20 17.75 5.51
N ARG A 48 0.08 16.67 6.28
CA ARG A 48 1.20 16.08 7.06
C ARG A 48 2.17 15.26 6.21
N ILE A 49 1.73 14.90 5.00
CA ILE A 49 2.52 14.22 3.98
C ILE A 49 2.33 14.98 2.69
N THR A 50 3.42 15.27 2.00
CA THR A 50 3.36 15.93 0.70
C THR A 50 3.81 14.98 -0.38
N VAL A 51 3.11 14.99 -1.51
CA VAL A 51 3.46 14.24 -2.71
C VAL A 51 3.45 15.22 -3.88
N PRO A 52 4.58 15.38 -4.60
CA PRO A 52 4.71 16.38 -5.66
C PRO A 52 3.88 16.02 -6.90
N VAL A 53 3.53 14.74 -7.07
CA VAL A 53 2.70 14.26 -8.17
C VAL A 53 1.21 14.36 -7.79
N ARG A 54 0.49 15.33 -8.40
CA ARG A 54 -0.95 15.51 -8.19
C ARG A 54 -1.73 14.26 -8.63
N GLY A 55 -2.75 13.90 -7.85
CA GLY A 55 -3.65 12.78 -8.15
C GLY A 55 -3.08 11.39 -7.84
N LEU A 56 -1.76 11.23 -7.77
CA LEU A 56 -1.11 9.95 -7.45
C LEU A 56 -1.57 9.38 -6.11
N PRO A 57 -1.64 10.14 -4.99
CA PRO A 57 -2.08 9.58 -3.70
C PRO A 57 -3.51 9.05 -3.74
N ARG A 58 -4.40 9.70 -4.52
CA ARG A 58 -5.78 9.23 -4.70
C ARG A 58 -5.83 7.91 -5.46
N VAL A 59 -5.09 7.79 -6.55
CA VAL A 59 -5.02 6.54 -7.35
C VAL A 59 -4.48 5.39 -6.50
N MET A 60 -3.42 5.66 -5.73
CA MET A 60 -2.82 4.67 -4.83
C MET A 60 -3.80 4.23 -3.73
N TYR A 61 -4.53 5.17 -3.16
CA TYR A 61 -5.60 4.88 -2.18
C TYR A 61 -6.70 4.01 -2.79
N GLN A 62 -7.23 4.39 -3.95
CA GLN A 62 -8.30 3.64 -4.62
C GLN A 62 -7.86 2.21 -4.97
N TRP A 63 -6.67 2.04 -5.52
CA TRP A 63 -6.14 0.72 -5.80
C TRP A 63 -6.01 -0.13 -4.52
N ALA A 64 -5.42 0.41 -3.46
CA ALA A 64 -5.19 -0.34 -2.23
C ALA A 64 -6.47 -0.68 -1.46
N VAL A 65 -7.49 0.19 -1.49
CA VAL A 65 -8.70 0.05 -0.67
C VAL A 65 -9.87 -0.57 -1.45
N GLU A 66 -9.96 -0.36 -2.76
CA GLU A 66 -11.11 -0.82 -3.56
C GLU A 66 -10.76 -2.01 -4.47
N GLU A 67 -9.59 -1.96 -5.14
CA GLU A 67 -9.22 -2.97 -6.14
C GLU A 67 -8.51 -4.18 -5.52
N LEU A 68 -7.47 -3.92 -4.72
CA LEU A 68 -6.64 -4.95 -4.10
C LEU A 68 -7.45 -6.00 -3.33
N PRO A 69 -8.47 -5.66 -2.50
CA PRO A 69 -9.28 -6.67 -1.81
C PRO A 69 -9.99 -7.64 -2.76
N ARG A 70 -10.40 -7.17 -3.94
CA ARG A 70 -11.04 -8.02 -4.96
C ARG A 70 -10.01 -8.87 -5.69
N GLN A 71 -8.83 -8.33 -5.96
CA GLN A 71 -7.77 -9.05 -6.66
C GLN A 71 -7.20 -10.21 -5.82
N VAL A 72 -7.07 -10.04 -4.50
CA VAL A 72 -6.49 -11.10 -3.64
C VAL A 72 -7.43 -12.29 -3.41
N GLN A 73 -8.73 -12.16 -3.73
CA GLN A 73 -9.69 -13.28 -3.66
C GLN A 73 -9.45 -14.33 -4.74
N ASP A 74 -8.72 -14.00 -5.80
CA ASP A 74 -8.44 -14.88 -6.94
C ASP A 74 -6.93 -15.22 -6.98
N PRO A 75 -6.52 -16.44 -6.60
CA PRO A 75 -5.12 -16.87 -6.63
C PRO A 75 -4.45 -16.73 -7.99
N ALA A 76 -5.19 -16.82 -9.09
CA ALA A 76 -4.63 -16.63 -10.43
C ALA A 76 -4.11 -15.20 -10.65
N ARG A 77 -4.57 -14.24 -9.83
CA ARG A 77 -4.14 -12.83 -9.88
C ARG A 77 -2.97 -12.52 -8.95
N TRP A 78 -2.63 -13.41 -8.01
CA TRP A 78 -1.58 -13.15 -7.02
C TRP A 78 -0.22 -12.75 -7.63
N PRO A 79 0.25 -13.37 -8.74
CA PRO A 79 1.49 -12.92 -9.40
C PRO A 79 1.41 -11.48 -9.93
N LYS A 80 0.22 -11.04 -10.36
CA LYS A 80 -0.02 -9.65 -10.78
C LYS A 80 -0.04 -8.72 -9.57
N VAL A 81 -0.80 -9.07 -8.53
CA VAL A 81 -0.88 -8.29 -7.28
C VAL A 81 0.51 -8.06 -6.68
N ARG A 82 1.35 -9.09 -6.64
CA ARG A 82 2.73 -9.00 -6.15
C ARG A 82 3.55 -7.98 -6.93
N ARG A 83 3.44 -7.96 -8.26
CA ARG A 83 4.15 -6.97 -9.11
C ARG A 83 3.64 -5.56 -8.86
N GLU A 84 2.34 -5.38 -8.72
CA GLU A 84 1.72 -4.09 -8.40
C GLU A 84 2.13 -3.58 -7.02
N LEU A 85 2.19 -4.43 -6.00
CA LEU A 85 2.69 -4.08 -4.65
C LEU A 85 4.15 -3.61 -4.69
N MET A 86 5.02 -4.29 -5.43
CA MET A 86 6.41 -3.85 -5.59
C MET A 86 6.50 -2.49 -6.29
N GLY A 87 5.68 -2.26 -7.33
CA GLY A 87 5.60 -0.98 -8.03
C GLY A 87 5.06 0.14 -7.14
N PHE A 88 4.05 -0.16 -6.34
CA PHE A 88 3.48 0.73 -5.33
C PHE A 88 4.56 1.18 -4.33
N LEU A 89 5.30 0.25 -3.73
CA LEU A 89 6.34 0.58 -2.75
C LEU A 89 7.46 1.44 -3.34
N ARG A 90 7.93 1.09 -4.54
CA ARG A 90 8.93 1.91 -5.25
C ARG A 90 8.42 3.32 -5.51
N THR A 91 7.14 3.45 -5.88
CA THR A 91 6.53 4.75 -6.12
C THR A 91 6.49 5.57 -4.83
N VAL A 92 6.03 5.00 -3.71
CA VAL A 92 6.03 5.65 -2.39
C VAL A 92 7.43 6.15 -2.02
N GLN A 93 8.45 5.31 -2.18
CA GLN A 93 9.84 5.66 -1.85
C GLN A 93 10.41 6.81 -2.72
N LEU A 94 9.94 6.95 -3.95
CA LEU A 94 10.41 7.97 -4.89
C LEU A 94 9.70 9.33 -4.74
N VAL A 95 8.44 9.32 -4.28
CA VAL A 95 7.57 10.49 -4.37
C VAL A 95 7.08 11.02 -3.02
N VAL A 96 7.27 10.29 -1.93
CA VAL A 96 6.84 10.77 -0.62
C VAL A 96 8.00 11.41 0.11
N GLU A 97 7.91 12.72 0.29
CA GLU A 97 8.83 13.49 1.11
C GLU A 97 8.24 13.58 2.53
N PRO A 98 8.98 13.16 3.58
CA PRO A 98 8.59 13.48 4.95
C PRO A 98 8.60 15.00 5.13
N GLU A 99 7.63 15.55 5.86
CA GLU A 99 7.64 16.97 6.24
C GLU A 99 8.90 17.23 7.12
N GLU A 100 9.99 17.71 6.51
CA GLU A 100 11.05 18.36 7.26
C GLU A 100 10.45 19.66 7.80
N LYS A 101 10.25 19.70 9.13
CA LYS A 101 9.87 20.90 9.87
C LYS A 101 10.72 22.08 9.40
N ARG A 102 10.12 23.00 8.64
CA ARG A 102 10.61 24.37 8.50
C ARG A 102 10.13 25.22 9.66
#